data_AF-A0A0B2S625-F1
#
_entry.id   AF-A0A0B2S625-F1
#
_cell.length_a   1.000
_cell.length_b   1.000
_cell.length_c   1.000
_cell.angle_alpha   90.00
_cell.angle_beta   90.00
_cell.angle_gamma   90.00
#
_symmetry.space_group_name_H-M   'P 1'
#
loop_
_entity.id
_entity.type
_entity.pdbx_description
1 polymer ?
#
loop_
_entity_poly.entity_id
_entity_poly.type
_entity_poly.pdbx_seq_one_letter_code
_entity_poly.pdbx_strand_id
1 'polypeptide(L)'
;MTSLSLNISNFITLRLTPTNYPLWREQALALAESQDLVGHLTNDDPASPPPNTTNTENFVPKLTDEFIAWRKKDNLLRGWIIGTLFEEALRLVVGLDTTHAIWTALKDSYAEDSQEYEFTLHQQITYLRKEDDQSIGEHIRTFQGLCDNLAAIGKPVPDKEKVFYLLTSLGHEYETFTKTMLKPPRPSYSELISQLQSHDQRRNWFSNHSNVHNSSTPQVAFYGEQQRSRTRVTYMFSPLCRNHIFLIISNQDQQTFGINV
;
A
#
# COMPACT_ATOMS: atom_id res chain seq x y z
N MET A 1 28.55 -35.30 -26.25
CA MET A 1 27.72 -34.10 -26.01
C MET A 1 27.69 -33.84 -24.52
N THR A 2 28.21 -32.71 -24.08
CA THR A 2 28.23 -32.32 -22.66
C THR A 2 26.80 -32.09 -22.21
N SER A 3 26.29 -32.98 -21.37
CA SER A 3 25.07 -32.74 -20.59
C SER A 3 25.31 -31.48 -19.75
N LEU A 4 24.72 -30.35 -20.13
CA LEU A 4 24.64 -29.21 -19.22
C LEU A 4 23.75 -29.66 -18.07
N SER A 5 24.35 -29.78 -16.88
CA SER A 5 23.59 -29.96 -15.65
C SER A 5 22.74 -28.70 -15.44
N LEU A 6 21.46 -28.78 -15.76
CA LEU A 6 20.49 -27.74 -15.48
C LEU A 6 20.36 -27.55 -13.97
N ASN A 7 20.77 -26.39 -13.48
CA ASN A 7 20.50 -25.99 -12.10
C ASN A 7 19.16 -25.23 -12.09
N ILE A 8 18.12 -25.87 -11.55
CA ILE A 8 16.76 -25.31 -11.46
C ILE A 8 16.77 -23.96 -10.74
N SER A 9 17.64 -23.78 -9.75
CA SER A 9 17.79 -22.53 -9.00
C SER A 9 18.26 -21.35 -9.86
N ASN A 10 18.82 -21.61 -11.06
CA ASN A 10 19.16 -20.55 -12.01
C ASN A 10 17.93 -20.03 -12.77
N PHE A 11 16.84 -20.80 -12.81
CA PHE A 11 15.62 -20.48 -13.55
C PHE A 11 14.48 -20.06 -12.62
N ILE A 12 14.29 -20.80 -11.52
CA ILE A 12 13.26 -20.54 -10.53
C ILE A 12 13.96 -20.19 -9.22
N THR A 13 13.94 -18.91 -8.88
CA THR A 13 14.54 -18.36 -7.65
C THR A 13 13.55 -18.34 -6.49
N LEU A 14 12.25 -18.39 -6.78
CA LEU A 14 11.18 -18.32 -5.79
C LEU A 14 10.74 -19.71 -5.36
N ARG A 15 10.51 -19.88 -4.05
CA ARG A 15 9.68 -20.98 -3.57
C ARG A 15 8.22 -20.55 -3.58
N LEU A 16 7.34 -21.38 -4.13
CA LEU A 16 5.93 -21.05 -4.25
C LEU A 16 5.28 -20.88 -2.87
N THR A 17 4.64 -19.74 -2.68
CA THR A 17 3.78 -19.36 -1.55
C THR A 17 2.44 -18.82 -2.08
N PRO A 18 1.39 -18.73 -1.25
CA PRO A 18 0.10 -18.20 -1.69
C PRO A 18 0.17 -16.78 -2.28
N THR A 19 1.14 -15.97 -1.82
CA THR A 19 1.27 -14.56 -2.19
C THR A 19 2.14 -14.29 -3.41
N ASN A 20 2.89 -15.27 -3.92
CA ASN A 20 3.88 -15.05 -4.99
C ASN A 20 3.62 -15.88 -6.26
N TYR A 21 2.45 -16.54 -6.34
CA TYR A 21 2.10 -17.42 -7.45
C TYR A 21 2.32 -16.80 -8.84
N PRO A 22 1.93 -15.54 -9.13
CA PRO A 22 2.15 -14.95 -10.45
C PRO A 22 3.62 -14.93 -10.84
N LEU A 23 4.52 -14.50 -9.95
CA LEU A 23 5.95 -14.44 -10.23
C LEU A 23 6.58 -15.83 -10.34
N TRP A 24 6.22 -16.75 -9.43
CA TRP A 24 6.68 -18.12 -9.50
C TRP A 24 6.24 -18.79 -10.80
N ARG A 25 4.99 -18.58 -11.22
CA ARG A 25 4.42 -19.11 -12.46
C ARG A 25 5.21 -18.63 -13.68
N GLU A 26 5.55 -17.34 -13.74
CA GLU A 26 6.35 -16.79 -14.84
C GLU A 26 7.75 -17.46 -14.91
N GLN A 27 8.42 -17.65 -13.78
CA GLN A 27 9.72 -18.33 -13.74
C GLN A 27 9.62 -19.81 -14.15
N ALA A 28 8.59 -20.51 -13.67
CA ALA A 28 8.36 -21.91 -14.01
C ALA A 28 8.00 -22.10 -15.48
N LEU A 29 7.22 -21.18 -16.04
CA LEU A 29 6.87 -21.17 -17.46
C LEU A 29 8.11 -20.91 -18.32
N ALA A 30 8.94 -19.92 -17.97
CA ALA A 30 10.19 -19.64 -18.68
C ALA A 30 11.16 -20.84 -18.68
N LEU A 31 11.23 -21.58 -17.56
CA LEU A 31 11.99 -22.84 -17.51
C LEU A 31 11.43 -23.87 -18.49
N ALA A 32 10.12 -24.10 -18.49
CA ALA A 32 9.48 -25.06 -19.38
C ALA A 32 9.65 -24.67 -20.86
N GLU A 33 9.52 -23.39 -21.19
CA GLU A 33 9.77 -22.84 -22.53
C GLU A 33 11.22 -23.08 -22.98
N SER A 34 12.19 -22.84 -22.11
CA SER A 34 13.61 -23.04 -22.43
C SER A 34 13.98 -24.49 -22.75
N GLN A 35 13.14 -25.44 -22.31
CA GLN A 35 13.35 -26.88 -22.47
C GLN A 35 12.37 -27.54 -23.43
N ASP A 36 11.49 -26.75 -24.08
CA ASP A 36 10.44 -27.25 -24.97
C ASP A 36 9.52 -28.27 -24.27
N LEU A 37 9.10 -27.94 -23.04
CA LEU A 37 8.26 -28.80 -22.18
C LEU A 37 6.90 -28.18 -21.86
N VAL A 38 6.53 -27.05 -22.48
CA VAL A 38 5.27 -26.34 -22.20
C VAL A 38 4.04 -27.23 -22.46
N GLY A 39 4.10 -28.12 -23.45
CA GLY A 39 3.01 -29.06 -23.74
C GLY A 39 2.65 -29.99 -22.57
N HIS A 40 3.60 -30.25 -21.65
CA HIS A 40 3.34 -31.00 -20.41
C HIS A 40 2.58 -30.19 -19.35
N LEU A 41 2.58 -28.85 -19.44
CA LEU A 41 1.81 -27.95 -18.57
C LEU A 41 0.39 -27.71 -19.10
N THR A 42 0.24 -27.53 -20.41
CA THR A 42 -1.04 -27.22 -21.06
C THR A 42 -1.84 -28.48 -21.43
N ASN A 43 -1.20 -29.65 -21.40
CA ASN A 43 -1.74 -30.91 -21.92
C ASN A 43 -1.95 -30.89 -23.46
N ASP A 44 -1.19 -30.06 -24.18
CA ASP A 44 -1.15 -30.03 -25.65
C ASP A 44 -0.31 -31.17 -26.24
N ASP A 45 0.58 -31.76 -25.42
CA ASP A 45 1.27 -33.03 -25.69
C ASP A 45 0.71 -34.12 -24.77
N PRO A 46 -0.57 -34.51 -24.89
CA PRO A 46 -1.10 -35.58 -24.06
C PRO A 46 -0.39 -36.89 -24.40
N ALA A 47 -0.06 -37.67 -23.37
CA ALA A 47 0.47 -39.00 -23.60
C ALA A 47 -0.49 -39.78 -24.50
N SER A 48 -0.02 -40.25 -25.67
CA SER A 48 -0.80 -41.23 -26.43
C SER A 48 -0.94 -42.47 -25.55
N PRO A 49 -2.17 -42.87 -25.16
CA PRO A 49 -2.33 -44.09 -24.39
C PRO A 49 -1.78 -45.26 -25.21
N PRO A 50 -1.19 -46.29 -24.58
CA PRO A 50 -0.87 -47.52 -25.29
C PRO A 50 -2.16 -48.01 -25.96
N PRO A 51 -2.11 -48.53 -27.21
CA PRO A 51 -3.31 -48.99 -27.89
C PRO A 51 -4.02 -50.02 -27.01
N ASN A 52 -5.26 -49.72 -26.61
CA ASN A 52 -6.16 -50.69 -26.00
C ASN A 52 -6.55 -51.72 -27.08
N THR A 53 -5.69 -52.69 -27.34
CA THR A 53 -6.08 -53.88 -28.10
C THR A 53 -6.74 -54.85 -27.13
N THR A 54 -8.07 -54.75 -27.04
CA THR A 54 -8.91 -55.86 -26.63
C THR A 54 -8.63 -57.06 -27.55
N ASN A 55 -8.46 -58.23 -26.93
CA ASN A 55 -8.35 -59.57 -27.52
C ASN A 55 -6.92 -60.03 -27.90
N THR A 56 -6.16 -60.62 -26.98
CA THR A 56 -5.82 -62.06 -26.92
C THR A 56 -4.90 -62.34 -25.72
N GLU A 57 -5.07 -63.51 -25.12
CA GLU A 57 -4.38 -63.98 -23.92
C GLU A 57 -2.84 -63.95 -24.09
N ASN A 58 -2.14 -63.39 -23.10
CA ASN A 58 -0.67 -63.40 -22.90
C ASN A 58 0.21 -62.38 -23.66
N PHE A 59 -0.19 -61.11 -23.75
CA PHE A 59 0.76 -60.04 -24.08
C PHE A 59 0.85 -58.99 -22.97
N VAL A 60 2.03 -58.83 -22.39
CA VAL A 60 2.38 -57.67 -21.56
C VAL A 60 2.25 -56.43 -22.45
N PRO A 61 1.49 -55.38 -22.09
CA PRO A 61 1.42 -54.17 -22.88
C PRO A 61 2.83 -53.60 -22.99
N LYS A 62 3.45 -53.73 -24.17
CA LYS A 62 4.77 -53.17 -24.40
C LYS A 62 4.57 -51.66 -24.52
N LEU A 63 4.87 -50.95 -23.44
CA LEU A 63 4.91 -49.49 -23.40
C LEU A 63 5.68 -49.00 -24.65
N THR A 64 5.04 -48.19 -25.49
CA THR A 64 5.68 -47.63 -26.68
C THR A 64 6.89 -46.80 -26.25
N ASP A 65 8.01 -46.87 -26.99
CA ASP A 65 9.21 -46.08 -26.69
C ASP A 65 8.90 -44.57 -26.61
N GLU A 66 7.91 -44.11 -27.38
CA GLU A 66 7.37 -42.74 -27.36
C GLU A 66 6.74 -42.38 -26.01
N PHE A 67 5.92 -43.27 -25.43
CA PHE A 67 5.33 -43.06 -24.11
C PHE A 67 6.39 -43.04 -23.00
N ILE A 68 7.40 -43.90 -23.10
CA ILE A 68 8.53 -43.92 -22.17
C ILE A 68 9.29 -42.58 -22.24
N ALA A 69 9.55 -42.08 -23.46
CA ALA A 69 10.22 -40.81 -23.67
C ALA A 69 9.41 -39.62 -23.13
N TRP A 70 8.11 -39.59 -23.43
CA TRP A 70 7.18 -38.60 -22.88
C TRP A 70 7.17 -38.63 -21.35
N ARG A 71 7.03 -39.81 -20.75
CA ARG A 71 6.97 -39.98 -19.28
C ARG A 71 8.25 -39.53 -18.59
N LYS A 72 9.42 -39.71 -19.23
CA LYS A 72 10.70 -39.20 -18.70
C LYS A 72 10.73 -37.68 -18.65
N LYS A 73 10.24 -37.01 -19.71
CA LYS A 73 10.15 -35.54 -19.77
C LYS A 73 9.15 -35.00 -18.75
N ASP A 74 7.98 -35.61 -18.66
CA ASP A 74 6.96 -35.27 -17.66
C ASP A 74 7.50 -35.41 -16.23
N ASN A 75 8.10 -36.55 -15.89
CA ASN A 75 8.67 -36.77 -14.56
C ASN A 75 9.81 -35.79 -14.22
N LEU A 76 10.60 -35.37 -15.21
CA LEU A 76 11.66 -34.40 -15.02
C LEU A 76 11.09 -33.03 -14.64
N LEU A 77 10.14 -32.51 -15.43
CA LEU A 77 9.50 -31.22 -15.17
C LEU A 77 8.71 -31.24 -13.85
N ARG A 78 8.00 -32.34 -13.57
CA ARG A 78 7.35 -32.59 -12.29
C ARG A 78 8.33 -32.47 -11.12
N GLY A 79 9.51 -33.11 -11.23
CA GLY A 79 10.56 -33.01 -10.21
C GLY A 79 11.05 -31.58 -10.01
N TRP A 80 11.22 -30.81 -11.09
CA TRP A 80 11.59 -29.40 -11.01
C TRP A 80 10.55 -28.55 -10.31
N ILE A 81 9.28 -28.67 -10.69
CA ILE A 81 8.18 -27.93 -10.07
C ILE A 81 8.11 -28.27 -8.58
N ILE A 82 8.05 -29.56 -8.22
CA ILE A 82 8.00 -30.02 -6.82
C ILE A 82 9.17 -29.46 -6.00
N GLY A 83 10.37 -29.43 -6.59
CA GLY A 83 11.58 -28.89 -5.94
C GLY A 83 11.50 -27.40 -5.59
N THR A 84 10.57 -26.66 -6.22
CA THR A 84 10.36 -25.23 -5.97
C THR A 84 9.15 -24.94 -5.08
N LEU A 85 8.46 -25.95 -4.57
CA LEU A 85 7.29 -25.76 -3.72
C LEU A 85 7.70 -25.57 -2.25
N PHE A 86 6.99 -24.69 -1.54
CA PHE A 86 7.04 -24.67 -0.07
C PHE A 86 6.14 -25.78 0.50
N GLU A 87 6.27 -26.06 1.80
CA GLU A 87 5.55 -27.17 2.46
C GLU A 87 4.03 -27.11 2.25
N GLU A 88 3.47 -25.90 2.25
CA GLU A 88 2.04 -25.69 2.02
C GLU A 88 1.59 -26.08 0.61
N ALA A 89 2.34 -25.65 -0.41
CA ALA A 89 2.07 -26.02 -1.80
C ALA A 89 2.33 -27.50 -2.06
N LEU A 90 3.27 -28.12 -1.34
CA LEU A 90 3.53 -29.56 -1.46
C LEU A 90 2.32 -30.40 -1.06
N ARG A 91 1.55 -29.97 -0.05
CA ARG A 91 0.33 -30.69 0.40
C ARG A 91 -0.75 -30.77 -0.68
N LEU A 92 -0.82 -29.78 -1.56
CA LEU A 92 -1.81 -29.73 -2.65
C LEU A 92 -1.52 -30.72 -3.78
N VAL A 93 -0.25 -31.11 -3.93
CA VAL A 93 0.22 -31.88 -5.09
C VAL A 93 0.50 -33.35 -4.76
N VAL A 94 0.31 -33.75 -3.51
CA VAL A 94 0.51 -35.13 -3.06
C VAL A 94 -0.43 -36.07 -3.81
N GLY A 95 0.13 -37.14 -4.39
CA GLY A 95 -0.64 -38.14 -5.13
C GLY A 95 -0.98 -37.76 -6.58
N LEU A 96 -0.53 -36.60 -7.07
CA LEU A 96 -0.70 -36.23 -8.48
C LEU A 96 0.44 -36.79 -9.34
N ASP A 97 0.07 -37.52 -10.39
CA ASP A 97 0.99 -38.35 -11.19
C ASP A 97 1.54 -37.68 -12.45
N THR A 98 0.99 -36.53 -12.85
CA THR A 98 1.42 -35.80 -14.06
C THR A 98 1.77 -34.36 -13.74
N THR A 99 2.68 -33.78 -14.51
CA THR A 99 3.02 -32.35 -14.38
C THR A 99 1.80 -31.48 -14.59
N HIS A 100 0.97 -31.80 -15.58
CA HIS A 100 -0.27 -31.07 -15.86
C HIS A 100 -1.21 -31.04 -14.65
N ALA A 101 -1.43 -32.18 -13.98
CA ALA A 101 -2.31 -32.24 -12.81
C ALA A 101 -1.77 -31.34 -11.67
N ILE A 102 -0.46 -31.37 -11.44
CA ILE A 102 0.20 -30.50 -10.46
C ILE A 102 0.04 -29.03 -10.84
N TRP A 103 0.33 -28.68 -12.09
CA TRP A 103 0.26 -27.31 -12.59
C TRP A 103 -1.15 -26.74 -12.43
N THR A 104 -2.18 -27.51 -12.80
CA THR A 104 -3.58 -27.14 -12.66
C THR A 104 -3.98 -26.99 -11.19
N ALA A 105 -3.62 -27.93 -10.32
CA ALA A 105 -3.94 -27.84 -8.89
C ALA A 105 -3.33 -26.61 -8.22
N LEU A 106 -2.07 -26.29 -8.54
CA LEU A 106 -1.38 -25.10 -8.04
C LEU A 106 -2.03 -23.81 -8.56
N LYS A 107 -2.41 -23.80 -9.85
CA LYS A 107 -3.12 -22.68 -10.46
C LYS A 107 -4.46 -22.45 -9.76
N ASP A 108 -5.27 -23.49 -9.61
CA ASP A 108 -6.61 -23.37 -9.07
C ASP A 108 -6.59 -22.96 -7.58
N SER A 109 -5.55 -23.38 -6.85
CA SER A 109 -5.42 -23.04 -5.42
C SER A 109 -4.86 -21.64 -5.18
N TYR A 110 -3.92 -21.16 -6.01
CA TYR A 110 -3.19 -19.92 -5.71
C TYR A 110 -3.44 -18.76 -6.68
N ALA A 111 -4.08 -19.00 -7.83
CA ALA A 111 -4.38 -17.90 -8.75
C ALA A 111 -5.39 -16.91 -8.13
N GLU A 112 -6.44 -17.41 -7.49
CA GLU A 112 -7.45 -16.56 -6.83
C GLU A 112 -6.87 -15.87 -5.59
N ASP A 113 -6.25 -16.63 -4.67
CA ASP A 113 -5.61 -16.09 -3.47
C ASP A 113 -4.59 -14.99 -3.76
N SER A 114 -3.74 -15.18 -4.77
CA SER A 114 -2.74 -14.17 -5.15
C SER A 114 -3.38 -12.91 -5.74
N GLN A 115 -4.49 -13.05 -6.46
CA GLN A 115 -5.26 -11.93 -7.00
C GLN A 115 -6.00 -11.18 -5.89
N GLU A 116 -6.61 -11.89 -4.94
CA GLU A 116 -7.22 -11.30 -3.75
C GLU A 116 -6.20 -10.54 -2.90
N TYR A 117 -4.99 -11.08 -2.77
CA TYR A 117 -3.88 -10.42 -2.10
C TYR A 117 -3.48 -9.11 -2.83
N GLU A 118 -3.34 -9.15 -4.16
CA GLU A 118 -3.11 -7.95 -4.99
C GLU A 118 -4.20 -6.89 -4.75
N PHE A 119 -5.47 -7.28 -4.80
CA PHE A 119 -6.60 -6.37 -4.56
C PHE A 119 -6.59 -5.79 -3.14
N THR A 120 -6.27 -6.61 -2.16
CA THR A 120 -6.16 -6.17 -0.75
C THR A 120 -5.08 -5.12 -0.59
N LEU A 121 -3.92 -5.30 -1.22
CA LEU A 121 -2.83 -4.30 -1.19
C LEU A 121 -3.24 -2.99 -1.87
N HIS A 122 -3.89 -3.05 -3.03
CA HIS A 122 -4.41 -1.86 -3.72
C HIS A 122 -5.47 -1.13 -2.89
N GLN A 123 -6.36 -1.87 -2.23
CA GLN A 123 -7.35 -1.32 -1.33
C GLN A 123 -6.66 -0.61 -0.15
N GLN A 124 -5.69 -1.28 0.50
CA GLN A 124 -4.93 -0.71 1.61
C GLN A 124 -4.22 0.58 1.21
N ILE A 125 -3.58 0.64 0.04
CA ILE A 125 -2.95 1.89 -0.45
C ILE A 125 -3.97 2.99 -0.71
N THR A 126 -5.09 2.66 -1.36
CA THR A 126 -6.11 3.65 -1.75
C THR A 126 -6.80 4.27 -0.54
N TYR A 127 -7.08 3.45 0.47
CA TYR A 127 -7.75 3.87 1.71
C TYR A 127 -6.78 4.16 2.86
N LEU A 128 -5.47 4.11 2.63
CA LEU A 128 -4.49 4.48 3.64
C LEU A 128 -4.75 5.93 4.07
N ARG A 129 -4.96 6.14 5.36
CA ARG A 129 -5.07 7.47 5.96
C ARG A 129 -4.15 7.53 7.15
N LYS A 130 -3.46 8.65 7.29
CA LYS A 130 -2.67 8.94 8.48
C LYS A 130 -3.62 9.06 9.68
N GLU A 131 -3.33 8.35 10.75
CA GLU A 131 -4.05 8.46 12.01
C GLU A 131 -3.56 9.69 12.80
N ASP A 132 -4.40 10.24 13.68
CA ASP A 132 -4.10 11.50 14.38
C ASP A 132 -2.93 11.36 15.36
N ASP A 133 -2.78 10.19 16.00
CA ASP A 133 -1.72 9.84 16.94
C ASP A 133 -0.46 9.24 16.26
N GLN A 134 -0.57 8.87 14.98
CA GLN A 134 0.54 8.31 14.22
C GLN A 134 1.53 9.38 13.76
N SER A 135 2.82 9.08 13.89
CA SER A 135 3.88 9.95 13.36
C SER A 135 3.94 9.91 11.83
N ILE A 136 4.36 11.02 11.19
CA ILE A 136 4.56 11.05 9.73
C ILE A 136 5.57 10.00 9.27
N GLY A 137 6.64 9.77 10.04
CA GLY A 137 7.64 8.76 9.72
C GLY A 137 7.06 7.35 9.70
N GLU A 138 6.17 7.02 10.62
CA GLU A 138 5.50 5.72 10.66
C GLU A 138 4.50 5.55 9.51
N HIS A 139 3.70 6.58 9.23
CA HIS A 139 2.79 6.59 8.09
C HIS A 139 3.52 6.36 6.75
N ILE A 140 4.65 7.04 6.55
CA ILE A 140 5.53 6.85 5.39
C ILE A 140 6.02 5.40 5.30
N ARG A 141 6.47 4.81 6.41
CA ARG A 141 6.96 3.41 6.42
C ARG A 141 5.86 2.42 6.06
N THR A 142 4.65 2.60 6.61
CA THR A 142 3.50 1.77 6.26
C THR A 142 3.19 1.86 4.78
N PHE A 143 3.15 3.08 4.23
CA PHE A 143 2.95 3.30 2.79
C PHE A 143 4.04 2.65 1.94
N GLN A 144 5.31 2.77 2.35
CA GLN A 144 6.45 2.14 1.66
C GLN A 144 6.33 0.62 1.68
N GLY A 145 6.01 0.02 2.83
CA GLY A 145 5.82 -1.42 2.95
C GLY A 145 4.72 -1.94 2.02
N LEU A 146 3.62 -1.21 1.85
CA LEU A 146 2.57 -1.57 0.88
C LEU A 146 3.07 -1.49 -0.57
N CYS A 147 3.82 -0.44 -0.92
CA CYS A 147 4.43 -0.31 -2.25
C CYS A 147 5.44 -1.43 -2.53
N ASP A 148 6.22 -1.81 -1.52
CA ASP A 148 7.23 -2.86 -1.61
C ASP A 148 6.58 -4.23 -1.75
N ASN A 149 5.47 -4.49 -1.03
CA ASN A 149 4.69 -5.72 -1.18
C ASN A 149 4.09 -5.84 -2.60
N LEU A 150 3.56 -4.74 -3.15
CA LEU A 150 3.09 -4.72 -4.54
C LEU A 150 4.24 -4.95 -5.54
N ALA A 151 5.40 -4.33 -5.32
CA ALA A 151 6.59 -4.59 -6.14
C ALA A 151 7.04 -6.06 -6.03
N ALA A 152 6.95 -6.65 -4.85
CA ALA A 152 7.34 -8.04 -4.58
C ALA A 152 6.41 -9.07 -5.24
N ILE A 153 5.21 -8.70 -5.69
CA ILE A 153 4.33 -9.55 -6.51
C ILE A 153 4.36 -9.18 -8.01
N GLY A 154 5.29 -8.30 -8.42
CA GLY A 154 5.46 -7.88 -9.81
C GLY A 154 4.53 -6.75 -10.25
N LYS A 155 3.91 -6.03 -9.30
CA LYS A 155 2.97 -4.93 -9.55
C LYS A 155 3.48 -3.60 -8.97
N PRO A 156 4.69 -3.13 -9.31
CA PRO A 156 5.26 -1.94 -8.69
C PRO A 156 4.42 -0.69 -8.97
N VAL A 157 4.15 0.11 -7.93
CA VAL A 157 3.43 1.38 -8.07
C VAL A 157 4.31 2.42 -8.79
N PRO A 158 3.85 3.06 -9.88
CA PRO A 158 4.58 4.12 -10.55
C PRO A 158 4.89 5.31 -9.63
N ASP A 159 6.04 5.97 -9.83
CA ASP A 159 6.50 7.07 -8.96
C ASP A 159 5.46 8.20 -8.81
N LYS A 160 4.82 8.59 -9.91
CA LYS A 160 3.76 9.61 -9.92
C LYS A 160 2.54 9.22 -9.10
N GLU A 161 2.19 7.94 -9.12
CA GLU A 161 1.08 7.39 -8.32
C GLU A 161 1.47 7.29 -6.85
N LYS A 162 2.73 6.92 -6.55
CA LYS A 162 3.25 6.94 -5.17
C LYS A 162 3.11 8.32 -4.54
N VAL A 163 3.49 9.36 -5.28
CA VAL A 163 3.33 10.77 -4.89
C VAL A 163 1.86 11.10 -4.63
N PHE A 164 0.97 10.72 -5.54
CA PHE A 164 -0.46 10.99 -5.41
C PHE A 164 -1.10 10.29 -4.20
N TYR A 165 -0.90 8.99 -4.05
CA TYR A 165 -1.46 8.21 -2.93
C TYR A 165 -0.93 8.69 -1.58
N LEU A 166 0.39 8.94 -1.48
CA LEU A 166 0.95 9.47 -0.24
C LEU A 166 0.36 10.83 0.10
N LEU A 167 0.31 11.78 -0.84
CA LEU A 167 -0.24 13.12 -0.58
C LEU A 167 -1.73 13.12 -0.18
N THR A 168 -2.52 12.23 -0.77
CA THR A 168 -3.95 12.09 -0.46
C THR A 168 -4.23 11.35 0.85
N SER A 169 -3.23 10.65 1.38
CA SER A 169 -3.33 9.91 2.65
C SER A 169 -3.03 10.75 3.91
N LEU A 170 -2.40 11.94 3.80
CA LEU A 170 -1.88 12.70 4.94
C LEU A 170 -2.94 13.36 5.83
N GLY A 171 -4.21 13.38 5.41
CA GLY A 171 -5.29 14.00 6.18
C GLY A 171 -5.31 15.53 6.16
N HIS A 172 -6.27 16.11 6.87
CA HIS A 172 -6.58 17.55 6.81
C HIS A 172 -5.44 18.43 7.34
N GLU A 173 -4.65 17.93 8.28
CA GLU A 173 -3.52 18.69 8.83
C GLU A 173 -2.45 19.06 7.81
N TYR A 174 -2.32 18.29 6.74
CA TYR A 174 -1.36 18.53 5.65
C TYR A 174 -2.03 19.10 4.40
N GLU A 175 -3.28 19.53 4.45
CA GLU A 175 -4.04 19.94 3.25
C GLU A 175 -3.32 21.03 2.44
N THR A 176 -2.75 22.04 3.09
CA THR A 176 -1.97 23.12 2.44
C THR A 176 -0.72 22.57 1.76
N PHE A 177 -0.03 21.62 2.41
CA PHE A 177 1.15 20.95 1.85
C PHE A 177 0.74 20.11 0.63
N THR A 178 -0.31 19.29 0.76
CA THR A 178 -0.87 18.46 -0.31
C THR A 178 -1.25 19.29 -1.53
N LYS A 179 -1.99 20.39 -1.35
CA LYS A 179 -2.36 21.31 -2.44
C LYS A 179 -1.15 21.93 -3.14
N THR A 180 -0.07 22.18 -2.41
CA THR A 180 1.14 22.77 -2.96
C THR A 180 1.92 21.74 -3.79
N MET A 181 2.08 20.52 -3.29
CA MET A 181 2.85 19.46 -3.95
C MET A 181 2.16 18.83 -5.16
N LEU A 182 0.82 18.94 -5.25
CA LEU A 182 0.07 18.47 -6.42
C LEU A 182 0.20 19.41 -7.65
N LYS A 183 0.64 20.66 -7.44
CA LYS A 183 0.84 21.63 -8.52
C LYS A 183 2.10 21.29 -9.32
N PRO A 184 2.10 21.45 -10.66
CA PRO A 184 3.31 21.31 -11.45
C PRO A 184 4.37 22.38 -11.09
N PRO A 185 5.68 22.04 -11.13
CA PRO A 185 6.23 20.71 -11.38
C PRO A 185 6.07 19.79 -10.15
N ARG A 186 5.61 18.56 -10.39
CA ARG A 186 5.41 17.58 -9.30
C ARG A 186 6.77 16.98 -8.90
N PRO A 187 7.06 16.89 -7.59
CA PRO A 187 8.29 16.24 -7.13
C PRO A 187 8.26 14.75 -7.44
N SER A 188 9.45 14.15 -7.53
CA SER A 188 9.61 12.70 -7.45
C SER A 188 9.22 12.18 -6.06
N TYR A 189 9.00 10.87 -5.94
CA TYR A 189 8.67 10.27 -4.64
C TYR A 189 9.76 10.53 -3.58
N SER A 190 11.04 10.44 -3.94
CA SER A 190 12.15 10.70 -3.00
C SER A 190 12.17 12.15 -2.51
N GLU A 191 11.99 13.11 -3.43
CA GLU A 191 11.90 14.54 -3.10
C GLU A 191 10.69 14.82 -2.21
N LEU A 192 9.54 14.20 -2.49
CA LEU A 192 8.34 14.34 -1.67
C LEU A 192 8.60 13.90 -0.24
N ILE A 193 9.25 12.75 -0.03
CA ILE A 193 9.56 12.23 1.31
C ILE A 193 10.42 13.22 2.08
N SER A 194 11.48 13.74 1.47
CA SER A 194 12.36 14.74 2.11
C SER A 194 11.61 16.03 2.45
N GLN A 195 10.76 16.52 1.55
CA GLN A 195 9.98 17.74 1.77
C GLN A 195 8.91 17.55 2.84
N LEU A 196 8.24 16.40 2.86
CA LEU A 196 7.23 16.04 3.85
C LEU A 196 7.83 15.95 5.25
N GLN A 197 8.98 15.27 5.40
CA GLN A 197 9.70 15.20 6.67
C GLN A 197 10.16 16.58 7.15
N SER A 198 10.69 17.41 6.24
CA SER A 198 11.11 18.78 6.57
C SER A 198 9.92 19.65 7.02
N HIS A 199 8.76 19.46 6.38
CA HIS A 199 7.53 20.15 6.74
C HIS A 199 7.00 19.71 8.11
N ASP A 200 7.01 18.40 8.39
CA ASP A 200 6.60 17.83 9.69
C ASP A 200 7.50 18.33 10.83
N GLN A 201 8.82 18.32 10.64
CA GLN A 201 9.76 18.87 11.63
C GLN A 201 9.48 20.35 11.94
N ARG A 202 9.23 21.16 10.90
CA ARG A 202 8.89 22.57 11.05
C ARG A 202 7.57 22.76 11.78
N ARG A 203 6.55 21.97 11.42
CA ARG A 203 5.22 21.98 12.06
C ARG A 203 5.32 21.62 13.55
N ASN A 204 6.04 20.55 13.88
CA ASN A 204 6.25 20.10 15.25
C ASN A 204 7.02 21.15 16.06
N TRP A 205 8.02 21.81 15.46
CA TRP A 205 8.73 22.92 16.08
C TRP A 205 7.78 24.08 16.46
N PHE A 206 6.93 24.54 15.53
CA PHE A 206 5.96 25.60 15.83
C PHE A 206 4.88 25.16 16.85
N SER A 207 4.43 23.91 16.78
CA SER A 207 3.44 23.38 17.72
C SER A 207 3.98 23.35 19.16
N ASN A 208 5.21 22.88 19.35
CA ASN A 208 5.86 22.84 20.66
C ASN A 208 6.10 24.25 21.23
N HIS A 209 6.49 25.23 20.42
CA HIS A 209 6.68 26.62 20.88
C HIS A 209 5.36 27.31 21.25
N SER A 210 4.25 26.95 20.60
CA SER A 210 2.92 27.45 20.92
C SER A 210 2.47 27.00 22.32
N ASN A 211 2.78 25.75 22.69
CA ASN A 211 2.46 25.20 24.02
C ASN A 211 3.31 25.81 25.14
N VAL A 212 4.55 26.19 24.86
CA VAL A 212 5.44 26.85 25.84
C VAL A 212 4.99 28.29 26.15
N HIS A 213 4.46 29.02 25.16
CA HIS A 213 3.96 30.38 25.39
C HIS A 213 2.64 30.44 26.19
N ASN A 214 1.85 29.36 26.23
CA ASN A 214 0.63 29.30 27.04
C ASN A 214 0.90 28.94 28.53
N SER A 215 2.08 28.42 28.87
CA SER A 215 2.46 28.17 30.28
C SER A 215 3.27 29.30 30.92
N SER A 216 3.60 30.38 30.20
CA SER A 216 4.54 31.39 30.69
C SER A 216 4.33 32.79 30.10
N THR A 217 3.10 33.28 30.02
CA THR A 217 2.89 34.74 30.04
C THR A 217 2.55 35.16 31.47
N PRO A 218 3.52 35.65 32.28
CA PRO A 218 3.15 36.49 33.40
C PRO A 218 2.43 37.70 32.81
N GLN A 219 1.14 37.86 33.11
CA GLN A 219 0.42 39.09 32.83
C GLN A 219 1.03 40.18 33.70
N VAL A 220 2.07 40.84 33.20
CA VAL A 220 2.63 42.03 33.85
C VAL A 220 1.72 43.19 33.46
N ALA A 221 0.71 43.44 34.30
CA ALA A 221 -0.10 44.64 34.22
C ALA A 221 0.80 45.86 34.47
N PHE A 222 1.00 46.69 33.45
CA PHE A 222 1.70 47.97 33.59
C PHE A 222 0.76 48.96 34.30
N TYR A 223 0.91 49.10 35.62
CA TYR A 223 0.26 50.17 36.36
C TYR A 223 1.06 51.47 36.12
N GLY A 224 0.61 52.26 35.16
CA GLY A 224 0.97 53.68 35.09
C GLY A 224 0.28 54.42 36.22
N GLU A 225 1.01 54.75 37.28
CA GLU A 225 0.51 55.59 38.37
C GLU A 225 0.44 57.04 37.87
N GLN A 226 -0.69 57.37 37.23
CA GLN A 226 -1.04 58.74 36.89
C GLN A 226 -2.11 59.22 37.88
N GLN A 227 -1.68 60.06 38.82
CA GLN A 227 -2.58 60.87 39.64
C GLN A 227 -3.49 61.68 38.71
N ARG A 228 -4.78 61.33 38.65
CA ARG A 228 -5.92 62.25 38.57
C ARG A 228 -7.25 61.50 38.59
N SER A 229 -8.05 61.85 39.59
CA SER A 229 -9.50 62.01 39.54
C SER A 229 -10.33 60.85 38.96
N ARG A 230 -10.98 60.13 39.87
CA ARG A 230 -12.01 59.12 39.64
C ARG A 230 -13.05 59.53 38.57
N THR A 231 -13.25 58.68 37.56
CA THR A 231 -14.59 58.39 37.02
C THR A 231 -14.60 56.94 36.53
N ARG A 232 -15.37 56.07 37.20
CA ARG A 232 -15.61 54.68 36.77
C ARG A 232 -16.71 54.70 35.70
N VAL A 233 -16.42 54.17 34.52
CA VAL A 233 -17.44 53.76 33.55
C VAL A 233 -17.53 52.24 33.60
N THR A 234 -18.68 51.72 34.03
CA THR A 234 -18.96 50.28 34.06
C THR A 234 -19.82 49.95 32.86
N TYR A 235 -19.35 49.07 31.96
CA TYR A 235 -20.19 48.54 30.88
C TYR A 235 -20.81 47.21 31.35
N MET A 236 -22.14 47.17 31.48
CA MET A 236 -22.89 45.91 31.55
C MET A 236 -23.53 45.67 30.18
N PHE A 237 -23.15 44.56 29.54
CA PHE A 237 -23.86 44.05 28.36
C PHE A 237 -24.88 43.03 28.84
N SER A 238 -26.17 43.33 28.62
CA SER A 238 -27.26 42.37 28.77
C SER A 238 -27.69 41.91 27.38
N PRO A 239 -27.91 40.60 27.14
CA PRO A 239 -28.33 40.11 25.84
C PRO A 239 -29.84 40.26 25.75
N LEU A 240 -30.34 41.09 24.82
CA LEU A 240 -31.59 40.93 24.06
C LEU A 240 -31.95 42.25 23.35
N CYS A 241 -32.22 42.13 22.04
CA CYS A 241 -32.94 43.07 21.16
C CYS A 241 -32.18 44.30 20.57
N ARG A 242 -31.81 44.11 19.29
CA ARG A 242 -31.88 45.01 18.11
C ARG A 242 -31.77 46.54 18.30
N ASN A 243 -30.74 47.08 17.64
CA ASN A 243 -30.66 48.38 16.97
C ASN A 243 -30.99 49.62 17.81
N HIS A 244 -30.01 50.11 18.58
CA HIS A 244 -29.66 51.53 18.70
C HIS A 244 -28.45 51.69 19.66
N ILE A 245 -27.35 52.29 19.21
CA ILE A 245 -26.25 52.71 20.08
C ILE A 245 -26.62 54.11 20.60
N PHE A 246 -26.84 54.26 21.92
CA PHE A 246 -26.94 55.57 22.56
C PHE A 246 -25.60 55.91 23.23
N LEU A 247 -25.04 57.06 22.85
CA LEU A 247 -23.83 57.62 23.43
C LEU A 247 -24.27 58.79 24.31
N ILE A 248 -24.32 58.58 25.63
CA ILE A 248 -24.62 59.65 26.60
C ILE A 248 -23.29 60.13 27.18
N ILE A 249 -22.83 61.31 26.75
CA ILE A 249 -21.77 62.05 27.40
C ILE A 249 -22.45 63.01 28.38
N SER A 250 -22.41 62.70 29.68
CA SER A 250 -22.82 63.63 30.71
C SER A 250 -21.59 64.39 31.19
N ASN A 251 -21.53 65.69 30.89
CA ASN A 251 -20.51 66.60 31.40
C ASN A 251 -21.16 67.42 32.53
N GLN A 252 -20.72 67.23 33.77
CA GLN A 252 -21.11 68.09 34.88
C GLN A 252 -20.27 69.37 34.80
N ASP A 253 -20.81 70.40 34.14
CA ASP A 253 -20.79 71.76 34.66
C ASP A 253 -21.85 72.60 33.92
N GLN A 254 -22.51 73.46 34.69
CA GLN A 254 -23.84 73.98 34.43
C GLN A 254 -23.95 74.90 33.20
N GLN A 255 -25.02 74.73 32.42
CA GLN A 255 -26.08 75.74 32.25
C GLN A 255 -27.27 75.14 31.49
N THR A 256 -28.43 75.16 32.14
CA THR A 256 -29.73 74.83 31.57
C THR A 256 -30.11 75.81 30.45
N PHE A 257 -30.43 75.29 29.27
CA PHE A 257 -31.47 75.87 28.41
C PHE A 257 -32.21 74.72 27.72
N GLY A 258 -33.51 74.60 28.00
CA GLY A 258 -34.40 73.67 27.30
C GLY A 258 -35.01 74.34 26.08
N ILE A 259 -35.19 73.59 25.00
CA ILE A 259 -36.21 73.86 23.98
C ILE A 259 -36.74 72.50 23.47
N ASN A 260 -38.07 72.37 23.47
CA ASN A 260 -38.83 71.30 22.83
C ASN A 260 -38.68 71.34 21.30
N VAL A 261 -38.37 70.19 20.68
CA VAL A 261 -39.13 69.43 19.66
C VAL A 261 -38.19 68.37 19.08
#